data_AF-A0A7C7AGX5-F1
#
_entry.id   AF-A0A7C7AGX5-F1
#
_cell.length_a   1.000
_cell.length_b   1.000
_cell.length_c   1.000
_cell.angle_alpha   90.00
_cell.angle_beta   90.00
_cell.angle_gamma   90.00
#
_symmetry.space_group_name_H-M   'P 1'
#
loop_
_entity.id
_entity.type
_entity.pdbx_description
1 polymer ?
#
loop_
_entity_poly.entity_id
_entity_poly.type
_entity_poly.pdbx_seq_one_letter_code
_entity_poly.pdbx_strand_id
1 'polypeptide(L)'
;MKKIPIDELNEMVDSQYSLVTIISKRARQIIDGSEPLIKTKTKKPIAIAIEEFYAKKISPIYDYDKYKKALAANAEKTEDAEGETKEITEDVKEDKKENPSTDGSDNQSND
;
A
#
# COMPACT_ATOMS: atom_id res chain seq x y z
N MET A 1 -2.46 -17.11 14.12
CA MET A 1 -1.68 -16.78 12.92
C MET A 1 -0.43 -17.63 12.91
N LYS A 2 -0.14 -18.27 11.77
CA LYS A 2 1.13 -18.95 11.59
C LYS A 2 2.26 -17.91 11.60
N LYS A 3 3.36 -18.19 12.32
CA LYS A 3 4.55 -17.35 12.23
C LYS A 3 5.28 -17.73 10.95
N ILE A 4 5.15 -16.89 9.93
CA ILE A 4 5.82 -17.04 8.64
C ILE A 4 6.97 -16.03 8.63
N PRO A 5 8.21 -16.44 8.36
CA PRO A 5 9.34 -15.52 8.26
C PRO A 5 9.19 -14.63 7.01
N ILE A 6 9.63 -13.38 7.12
CA ILE A 6 9.51 -12.40 6.04
C ILE A 6 10.38 -12.78 4.83
N ASP A 7 11.51 -13.44 5.06
CA ASP A 7 12.45 -13.84 4.02
C ASP A 7 11.80 -14.81 3.01
N GLU A 8 11.04 -15.79 3.50
CA GLU A 8 10.28 -16.72 2.65
C GLU A 8 9.24 -16.00 1.78
N LEU A 9 8.65 -14.90 2.28
CA LEU A 9 7.68 -14.11 1.50
C LEU A 9 8.37 -13.26 0.44
N ASN A 10 9.57 -12.75 0.73
CA ASN A 10 10.35 -11.94 -0.20
C ASN A 10 10.87 -12.77 -1.38
N GLU A 11 11.21 -14.05 -1.17
CA GLU A 11 11.63 -14.96 -2.25
C GLU A 11 10.51 -15.29 -3.24
N MET A 12 9.24 -15.04 -2.88
CA MET A 12 8.07 -15.31 -3.73
C MET A 12 7.67 -14.13 -4.62
N VAL A 13 8.41 -13.01 -4.56
CA VAL A 13 8.11 -11.77 -5.30
C VAL A 13 9.38 -11.16 -5.89
N ASP A 14 9.19 -10.30 -6.89
CA ASP A 14 10.32 -9.57 -7.49
C ASP A 14 10.79 -8.38 -6.63
N SER A 15 9.89 -7.84 -5.79
CA SER A 15 10.23 -6.70 -4.93
C SER A 15 9.38 -6.66 -3.65
N GLN A 16 9.93 -6.08 -2.59
CA GLN A 16 9.23 -5.87 -1.32
C GLN A 16 7.96 -5.01 -1.49
N TYR A 17 7.99 -4.02 -2.38
CA TYR A 17 6.82 -3.18 -2.67
C TYR A 17 5.70 -3.98 -3.35
N SER A 18 6.05 -4.92 -4.22
CA SER A 18 5.09 -5.84 -4.84
C SER A 18 4.40 -6.68 -3.77
N LEU A 19 5.16 -7.25 -2.83
CA LEU A 19 4.61 -8.04 -1.71
C LEU A 19 3.60 -7.23 -0.91
N VAL A 20 3.97 -6.02 -0.48
CA VAL A 20 3.09 -5.11 0.27
C VAL A 20 1.81 -4.83 -0.53
N THR A 21 1.94 -4.47 -1.80
CA THR A 21 0.80 -4.12 -2.65
C THR A 21 -0.18 -5.29 -2.82
N ILE A 22 0.34 -6.51 -3.03
CA ILE A 22 -0.49 -7.71 -3.21
C ILE A 22 -1.23 -8.05 -1.93
N ILE A 23 -0.52 -8.08 -0.79
CA ILE A 23 -1.11 -8.39 0.51
C ILE A 23 -2.16 -7.32 0.87
N SER A 24 -1.85 -6.04 0.69
CA SER A 24 -2.78 -4.94 0.98
C SER A 24 -4.04 -5.02 0.11
N LYS A 25 -3.89 -5.26 -1.19
CA LYS A 25 -5.04 -5.44 -2.10
C LYS A 25 -5.91 -6.62 -1.68
N ARG A 26 -5.30 -7.76 -1.34
CA ARG A 26 -6.05 -8.92 -0.88
C ARG A 26 -6.76 -8.67 0.44
N ALA A 27 -6.08 -8.07 1.41
CA ALA A 27 -6.67 -7.76 2.70
C ALA A 27 -7.90 -6.86 2.56
N ARG A 28 -7.87 -5.90 1.62
CA ARG A 28 -9.05 -5.09 1.26
C ARG A 28 -10.20 -5.93 0.71
N GLN A 29 -9.94 -6.84 -0.23
CA GLN A 29 -10.98 -7.74 -0.74
C GLN A 29 -11.66 -8.54 0.37
N ILE A 30 -10.89 -9.02 1.35
CA ILE A 30 -11.44 -9.74 2.52
C ILE A 30 -12.31 -8.83 3.38
N ILE A 31 -11.90 -7.57 3.57
CA ILE A 31 -12.70 -6.56 4.28
C ILE A 31 -14.01 -6.27 3.53
N ASP A 32 -13.96 -6.23 2.19
CA ASP A 32 -15.10 -5.97 1.32
C ASP A 32 -16.05 -7.19 1.21
N GLY A 33 -15.74 -8.30 1.89
CA GLY A 33 -16.61 -9.48 1.99
C GLY A 33 -16.15 -10.69 1.17
N SER A 34 -14.98 -10.64 0.53
CA SER A 34 -14.41 -11.83 -0.12
C SER A 34 -14.10 -12.91 0.90
N GLU A 35 -14.49 -14.14 0.58
CA GLU A 35 -14.17 -15.29 1.42
C GLU A 35 -12.67 -15.61 1.40
N PRO A 36 -12.11 -16.09 2.53
CA PRO A 36 -10.76 -16.65 2.58
C PRO A 36 -10.61 -17.90 1.71
N LEU A 37 -9.52 -17.98 0.95
CA LEU A 37 -9.15 -19.10 0.08
C LEU A 37 -8.52 -20.27 0.85
N ILE A 38 -8.17 -20.05 2.12
CA ILE A 38 -7.63 -21.07 3.02
C ILE A 38 -8.47 -21.16 4.28
N LYS A 39 -8.54 -22.37 4.85
CA LYS A 39 -9.10 -22.56 6.18
C LYS A 39 -8.09 -22.11 7.22
N THR A 40 -8.34 -20.99 7.87
CA THR A 40 -7.50 -20.47 8.95
C THR A 40 -8.32 -20.07 10.18
N LYS A 41 -7.71 -20.17 11.36
CA LYS A 41 -8.26 -19.65 12.63
C LYS A 41 -8.03 -18.14 12.79
N THR A 42 -7.24 -17.56 11.89
CA THR A 42 -6.88 -16.15 11.90
C THR A 42 -8.07 -15.28 11.47
N LYS A 43 -8.37 -14.22 12.24
CA LYS A 43 -9.49 -13.30 11.96
C LYS A 43 -9.06 -11.99 11.31
N LYS A 44 -7.79 -11.58 11.48
CA LYS A 44 -7.29 -10.32 10.95
C LYS A 44 -7.14 -10.43 9.43
N PRO A 45 -7.78 -9.58 8.61
CA PRO A 45 -7.74 -9.70 7.14
C PRO A 45 -6.33 -9.73 6.56
N ILE A 46 -5.45 -8.86 7.08
CA ILE A 46 -4.04 -8.80 6.67
C ILE A 46 -3.30 -10.12 6.91
N ALA A 47 -3.60 -10.78 8.03
CA ALA A 47 -2.95 -12.01 8.42
C ALA A 47 -3.46 -13.20 7.61
N ILE A 48 -4.75 -13.19 7.24
CA ILE A 48 -5.33 -14.15 6.31
C ILE A 48 -4.65 -14.01 4.93
N ALA A 49 -4.51 -12.78 4.42
CA ALA A 49 -3.86 -12.51 3.13
C ALA A 49 -2.41 -13.02 3.08
N ILE A 50 -1.63 -12.82 4.16
CA ILE A 50 -0.27 -13.36 4.27
C ILE A 50 -0.27 -14.89 4.22
N GLU A 51 -1.16 -15.54 4.97
CA GLU A 51 -1.25 -17.00 4.99
C GLU A 51 -1.73 -17.57 3.63
N GLU A 52 -2.64 -16.88 2.93
CA GLU A 52 -3.10 -17.25 1.57
C GLU A 52 -1.99 -17.11 0.53
N PHE A 53 -1.23 -16.01 0.60
CA PHE A 53 -0.10 -15.75 -0.27
C PHE A 53 0.98 -16.82 -0.07
N TYR A 54 1.34 -17.10 1.19
CA TYR A 54 2.28 -18.17 1.54
C TYR A 54 1.83 -19.56 1.07
N ALA A 55 0.52 -19.82 1.15
CA ALA A 55 -0.09 -21.06 0.63
C ALA A 55 -0.20 -21.10 -0.91
N LYS A 56 0.37 -20.12 -1.63
CA LYS A 56 0.35 -19.98 -3.09
C LYS A 56 -1.07 -19.97 -3.68
N LYS A 57 -2.05 -19.51 -2.91
CA LYS A 57 -3.44 -19.31 -3.38
C LYS A 57 -3.60 -17.99 -4.13
N ILE A 58 -2.67 -17.06 -3.91
CA ILE A 58 -2.60 -15.76 -4.55
C ILE A 58 -1.22 -15.67 -5.19
N SER A 59 -1.18 -15.18 -6.42
CA SER A 59 0.05 -15.02 -7.18
C SER A 59 0.22 -13.57 -7.63
N PRO A 60 1.45 -13.01 -7.59
CA PRO A 60 1.75 -11.75 -8.25
C PRO A 60 1.56 -11.89 -9.77
N ILE A 61 0.85 -10.96 -10.39
CA ILE A 61 0.79 -10.86 -11.85
C ILE A 61 1.66 -9.67 -12.27
N TYR A 62 2.79 -9.96 -12.90
CA TYR A 62 3.70 -8.95 -13.45
C TYR A 62 3.55 -8.90 -14.97
N ASP A 63 2.60 -8.13 -15.45
CA ASP A 63 2.38 -7.98 -16.89
C ASP A 63 3.11 -6.75 -17.46
N TYR A 64 4.45 -6.82 -17.39
CA TYR A 64 5.33 -5.76 -17.86
C TYR A 64 5.23 -5.53 -19.37
N ASP A 65 5.03 -6.60 -20.14
CA ASP A 65 4.92 -6.51 -21.60
C ASP A 65 3.60 -5.88 -22.03
N LYS A 66 2.49 -6.17 -21.35
CA LYS A 66 1.22 -5.47 -21.58
C LYS A 66 1.32 -4.00 -21.21
N TYR A 67 2.02 -3.66 -20.13
CA TYR A 67 2.22 -2.26 -19.75
C TYR A 67 2.98 -1.49 -20.84
N LYS A 68 4.08 -2.06 -21.37
CA LYS A 68 4.84 -1.45 -22.49
C LYS A 68 4.02 -1.33 -23.77
N LYS A 69 3.24 -2.36 -24.12
CA LYS A 69 2.33 -2.31 -25.28
C LYS A 69 1.22 -1.27 -25.13
N ALA A 70 0.69 -1.11 -23.91
CA ALA A 70 -0.32 -0.08 -23.63
C ALA A 70 0.27 1.34 -23.76
N LEU A 71 1.51 1.58 -23.31
CA LEU A 71 2.19 2.86 -23.52
C LEU A 71 2.40 3.15 -25.02
N ALA A 72 2.88 2.18 -25.79
CA ALA A 72 3.07 2.31 -27.23
C ALA A 72 1.74 2.59 -27.97
N ALA A 73 0.66 1.90 -27.58
CA ALA A 73 -0.67 2.08 -28.19
C ALA A 73 -1.34 3.41 -27.81
N ASN A 74 -0.96 4.02 -26.69
CA ASN A 74 -1.45 5.36 -26.30
C ASN A 74 -0.62 6.49 -26.94
N ALA A 75 0.63 6.24 -27.33
CA ALA A 75 1.47 7.22 -28.03
C ALA A 75 1.01 7.49 -29.48
N GLU A 76 0.28 6.56 -30.12
CA GLU A 76 -0.26 6.74 -31.48
C GLU A 76 -1.65 7.44 -31.54
N LYS A 77 -2.21 7.91 -30.41
CA LYS A 77 -3.54 8.58 -30.37
C LYS A 77 -3.52 10.06 -30.02
N THR A 78 -2.38 10.74 -30.13
CA THR A 78 -2.28 12.20 -29.94
C THR A 78 -1.74 12.85 -31.21
N GLU A 79 -2.53 12.85 -32.28
CA GLU A 79 -2.54 13.95 -33.24
C GLU A 79 -3.80 14.77 -32.89
N ASP A 80 -3.65 16.08 -32.74
CA ASP A 80 -4.65 17.07 -32.29
C ASP A 80 -4.77 17.30 -30.77
N ALA A 81 -3.70 17.81 -30.16
CA ALA A 81 -3.67 19.12 -29.49
C ALA A 81 -2.38 19.29 -28.66
N GLU A 82 -1.52 20.21 -29.10
CA GLU A 82 -0.33 20.68 -28.38
C GLU A 82 -0.73 21.46 -27.11
N GLY A 83 0.01 21.31 -26.01
CA GLY A 83 0.01 22.33 -24.95
C GLY A 83 0.39 21.87 -23.54
N GLU A 84 1.65 22.13 -23.18
CA GLU A 84 2.15 22.42 -21.83
C GLU A 84 2.34 21.28 -20.81
N THR A 85 3.60 20.83 -20.72
CA THR A 85 4.24 20.44 -19.45
C THR A 85 4.15 21.58 -18.44
N LYS A 86 3.53 21.34 -17.28
CA LYS A 86 3.76 22.14 -16.08
C LYS A 86 4.35 21.26 -14.98
N GLU A 87 5.62 21.50 -14.73
CA GLU A 87 6.28 21.23 -13.46
C GLU A 87 5.38 21.74 -12.33
N ILE A 88 5.20 20.92 -11.29
CA ILE A 88 4.70 21.41 -10.02
C ILE A 88 5.87 21.30 -9.05
N THR A 89 6.75 22.29 -9.11
CA THR A 89 7.52 22.75 -7.96
C THR A 89 6.66 23.79 -7.25
N GLU A 90 6.05 23.42 -6.12
CA GLU A 90 5.51 24.41 -5.19
C GLU A 90 5.95 24.07 -3.77
N ASP A 91 7.01 24.76 -3.37
CA ASP A 91 7.37 25.06 -2.00
C ASP A 91 6.15 25.61 -1.24
N VAL A 92 5.68 24.90 -0.22
CA VAL A 92 4.89 25.52 0.85
C VAL A 92 5.73 25.51 2.12
N LYS A 93 6.16 26.73 2.44
CA LYS A 93 6.90 27.18 3.62
C LYS A 93 6.31 26.65 4.94
N GLU A 94 7.21 26.19 5.80
CA GLU A 94 7.04 26.27 7.25
C GLU A 94 6.84 27.75 7.65
N ASP A 95 5.76 28.07 8.35
CA ASP A 95 5.88 28.69 9.68
C ASP A 95 4.54 28.79 10.43
N LYS A 96 4.59 28.19 11.63
CA LYS A 96 3.78 28.33 12.86
C LYS A 96 2.50 29.18 12.85
N LYS A 97 1.43 28.59 13.39
CA LYS A 97 0.70 29.18 14.53
C LYS A 97 0.25 28.12 15.54
N GLU A 98 0.70 28.36 16.76
CA GLU A 98 0.21 27.83 18.02
C GLU A 98 -1.31 28.03 18.14
N ASN A 99 -2.00 27.06 18.76
CA ASN A 99 -2.99 27.45 19.76
C ASN A 99 -3.16 26.37 20.84
N PRO A 100 -3.40 26.79 22.08
CA PRO A 100 -3.21 26.01 23.29
C PRO A 100 -4.51 25.35 23.76
N SER A 101 -4.41 24.20 24.43
CA SER A 101 -5.29 23.82 25.54
C SER A 101 -4.95 22.42 26.03
N THR A 102 -4.14 22.33 27.09
CA THR A 102 -4.27 21.23 28.05
C THR A 102 -4.50 21.85 29.41
N ASP A 103 -5.72 21.60 29.89
CA ASP A 103 -6.24 21.88 31.21
C ASP A 103 -5.41 21.20 32.31
N GLY A 104 -5.43 21.81 33.50
CA GLY A 104 -4.39 21.71 34.51
C GLY A 104 -4.36 20.45 35.38
N SER A 105 -3.27 20.36 36.15
CA SER A 105 -3.28 19.91 37.56
C SER A 105 -1.89 20.04 38.17
N ASP A 106 -1.86 20.65 39.35
CA ASP A 106 -0.91 20.42 40.47
C ASP A 106 0.46 21.11 40.46
N ASN A 107 0.39 22.36 40.91
CA ASN A 107 1.46 23.10 41.58
C ASN A 107 1.70 22.50 42.98
N GLN A 108 2.78 21.73 43.16
CA GLN A 108 3.35 21.49 44.49
C GLN A 108 4.63 22.31 44.63
N SER A 109 4.50 23.42 45.36
CA SER A 109 5.59 24.14 45.99
C SER A 109 6.37 23.20 46.93
N ASN A 110 7.70 23.24 46.88
CA ASN A 110 8.56 22.92 48.01
C ASN A 110 9.90 23.68 47.86
N ASP A 111 10.28 24.31 48.98
CA ASP A 111 11.51 25.02 49.36
C ASP A 111 11.90 26.34 48.66
#